data_AF-A0A258QFE8-F1
#
_entry.id   AF-A0A258QFE8-F1
#
_cell.length_a   1.000
_cell.length_b   1.000
_cell.length_c   1.000
_cell.angle_alpha   90.00
_cell.angle_beta   90.00
_cell.angle_gamma   90.00
#
_symmetry.space_group_name_H-M   'P 1'
#
loop_
_entity.id
_entity.type
_entity.pdbx_description
1 polymer ?
#
loop_
_entity_poly.entity_id
_entity_poly.type
_entity_poly.pdbx_seq_one_letter_code
_entity_poly.pdbx_strand_id
1 'polypeptide(L)'
;QGNPIFIKDVAKVVEGPVQNQRLVWHAQANDQSASEHPAVTIAITKKPGENAVDVSDRVLEQLNSLKSSLIPKDIEIAVARNYGETANEKANKLIQKLIFATLSVVALIFFPLGRREAVIVGSAVVLTLAATLFASWAWGFTINRVSLFALIFSIGILVDDAIVVVENIHRHQLLFPHKSLREIIPGAVDEVGGPTILATLTVIAALLPMAFISGLMGPYMSPIPINSSMGMLLSLAIAFMITPWMARIWLAPHSEQQKNHFNLALWISPKFKKIFNPLLSDQTGKRNRRLLGIGVIGAILISLALPVTGLVVLKMLPFDNKSEFQVILDMPPNTRVEKTSDVLKEMGAALAKVPEVSSYQIYAGTAAPINFNGLVRQYYFRQSPALGDIQVNLVDKHHR
;
A
#
# COMPACT_ATOMS: atom_id res chain seq x y z
N GLN A 1 -75.42 24.57 -17.48
CA GLN A 1 -74.74 23.31 -17.86
C GLN A 1 -73.32 23.68 -18.25
N GLY A 2 -72.32 23.22 -17.51
CA GLY A 2 -70.90 23.46 -17.84
C GLY A 2 -70.39 22.31 -18.69
N ASN A 3 -69.90 22.59 -19.90
CA ASN A 3 -69.25 21.58 -20.73
C ASN A 3 -67.91 21.19 -20.08
N PRO A 4 -67.57 19.88 -20.01
CA PRO A 4 -66.29 19.45 -19.47
C PRO A 4 -65.15 19.92 -20.39
N ILE A 5 -64.16 20.61 -19.81
CA ILE A 5 -62.92 21.02 -20.48
C ILE A 5 -61.87 19.93 -20.24
N PHE A 6 -61.27 19.41 -21.32
CA PHE A 6 -60.22 18.40 -21.24
C PHE A 6 -58.84 19.07 -21.18
N ILE A 7 -57.84 18.39 -20.59
CA ILE A 7 -56.45 18.90 -20.53
C ILE A 7 -55.91 19.22 -21.92
N LYS A 8 -56.26 18.43 -22.93
CA LYS A 8 -55.88 18.67 -24.33
C LYS A 8 -56.39 20.01 -24.90
N ASP A 9 -57.44 20.58 -24.30
CA ASP A 9 -58.05 21.83 -24.74
C ASP A 9 -57.29 23.05 -24.18
N VAL A 10 -56.49 22.86 -23.12
CA VAL A 10 -55.77 23.94 -22.42
C VAL A 10 -54.25 23.73 -22.35
N ALA A 11 -53.76 22.53 -22.65
CA ALA A 11 -52.35 22.19 -22.58
C ALA A 11 -51.96 21.14 -23.62
N LYS A 12 -50.70 21.24 -24.07
CA LYS A 12 -50.06 20.19 -24.86
C LYS A 12 -49.40 19.21 -23.90
N VAL A 13 -49.96 18.01 -23.78
CA VAL A 13 -49.33 16.91 -23.03
C VAL A 13 -48.34 16.24 -23.97
N VAL A 14 -47.05 16.34 -23.64
CA VAL A 14 -45.97 15.67 -24.37
C VAL A 14 -45.23 14.81 -23.37
N GLU A 15 -45.09 13.53 -23.69
CA GLU A 15 -44.12 12.68 -23.01
C GLU A 15 -42.74 13.03 -23.55
N GLY A 16 -41.88 13.57 -22.68
CA GLY A 16 -40.56 14.06 -23.07
C GLY A 16 -39.60 14.07 -21.88
N PRO A 17 -38.30 14.25 -22.13
CA PRO A 17 -37.32 14.31 -21.07
C PRO A 17 -37.57 15.52 -20.17
N VAL A 18 -37.19 15.40 -18.90
CA VAL A 18 -37.13 16.54 -17.97
C VAL A 18 -36.20 17.60 -18.57
N GLN A 19 -36.45 18.89 -18.29
CA GLN A 19 -35.58 19.98 -18.75
C GLN A 19 -34.11 19.64 -18.52
N ASN A 20 -33.28 19.87 -19.56
CA ASN A 20 -31.84 19.62 -19.54
C ASN A 20 -31.16 20.53 -18.53
N GLN A 21 -31.16 20.14 -17.26
CA GLN A 21 -30.41 20.80 -16.20
C GLN A 21 -29.03 20.15 -15.99
N ARG A 22 -28.82 18.98 -16.60
CA ARG A 22 -27.60 18.17 -16.48
C ARG A 22 -27.24 17.63 -17.85
N LEU A 23 -26.04 17.94 -18.31
CA LEU A 23 -25.52 17.47 -19.59
C LEU A 23 -24.27 16.65 -19.31
N VAL A 24 -24.24 15.43 -19.84
CA VAL A 24 -23.09 14.53 -19.70
C VAL A 24 -22.66 14.08 -21.08
N TRP A 25 -21.36 14.19 -21.34
CA TRP A 25 -20.75 13.78 -22.61
C TRP A 25 -19.58 12.86 -22.32
N HIS A 26 -19.37 11.87 -23.19
CA HIS A 26 -18.19 11.04 -23.18
C HIS A 26 -17.43 11.24 -24.48
N ALA A 27 -16.12 11.31 -24.39
CA ALA A 27 -15.26 11.42 -25.54
C ALA A 27 -14.11 10.43 -25.44
N GLN A 28 -13.87 9.73 -26.54
CA GLN A 28 -12.66 8.95 -26.73
C GLN A 28 -11.66 9.82 -27.48
N ALA A 29 -10.47 9.99 -26.93
CA ALA A 29 -9.40 10.74 -27.56
C ALA A 29 -8.54 9.79 -28.40
N ASN A 30 -8.43 10.06 -29.69
CA ASN A 30 -7.46 9.45 -30.59
C ASN A 30 -6.52 10.57 -31.08
N ASP A 31 -5.31 10.21 -31.54
CA ASP A 31 -4.11 11.05 -31.76
C ASP A 31 -4.29 12.50 -32.26
N GLN A 32 -5.43 12.92 -32.83
CA GLN A 32 -5.72 14.30 -33.22
C GLN A 32 -7.19 14.73 -33.11
N SER A 33 -8.11 13.86 -32.67
CA SER A 33 -9.53 14.17 -32.59
C SER A 33 -10.23 13.39 -31.48
N ALA A 34 -11.27 14.02 -30.91
CA ALA A 34 -12.15 13.38 -29.96
C ALA A 34 -13.52 13.15 -30.60
N SER A 35 -14.01 11.92 -30.55
CA SER A 35 -15.40 11.62 -30.89
C SER A 35 -16.27 11.80 -29.65
N GLU A 36 -16.97 12.93 -29.58
CA GLU A 36 -17.88 13.26 -28.47
C GLU A 36 -19.27 12.67 -28.69
N HIS A 37 -19.77 11.93 -27.71
CA HIS A 37 -21.11 11.35 -27.70
C HIS A 37 -21.86 11.76 -26.43
N PRO A 38 -23.18 12.07 -26.52
CA PRO A 38 -24.01 12.19 -25.32
C PRO A 38 -23.93 10.90 -24.51
N ALA A 39 -23.75 11.00 -23.20
CA ALA A 39 -23.49 9.85 -22.36
C ALA A 39 -24.36 9.84 -21.11
N VAL A 40 -24.63 8.64 -20.61
CA VAL A 40 -25.21 8.43 -19.28
C VAL A 40 -24.17 7.74 -18.43
N THR A 41 -23.77 8.36 -17.32
CA THR A 41 -22.84 7.74 -16.38
C THR A 41 -23.59 6.95 -15.33
N ILE A 42 -23.30 5.66 -15.23
CA ILE A 42 -23.80 4.80 -14.16
C ILE A 42 -22.66 4.55 -13.18
N ALA A 43 -22.81 5.06 -11.96
CA ALA A 43 -21.84 4.86 -10.89
C ALA A 43 -22.29 3.70 -10.00
N ILE A 44 -21.50 2.62 -9.97
CA ILE A 44 -21.77 1.44 -9.16
C ILE A 44 -20.84 1.47 -7.96
N THR A 45 -21.40 1.40 -6.76
CA THR A 45 -20.65 1.39 -5.51
C THR A 45 -20.86 0.05 -4.81
N LYS A 46 -19.77 -0.54 -4.31
CA LYS A 46 -19.85 -1.78 -3.52
C LYS A 46 -20.57 -1.54 -2.19
N LYS A 47 -21.22 -2.58 -1.67
CA LYS A 47 -21.76 -2.54 -0.30
C LYS A 47 -20.60 -2.59 0.73
N PRO A 48 -20.81 -2.09 1.96
CA PRO A 48 -19.87 -2.33 3.06
C PRO A 48 -19.61 -3.83 3.24
N GLY A 49 -18.36 -4.21 3.55
CA GLY A 49 -17.97 -5.62 3.71
C GLY A 49 -17.66 -6.39 2.41
N GLU A 50 -18.16 -5.95 1.26
CA GLU A 50 -17.94 -6.64 -0.01
C GLU A 50 -16.55 -6.35 -0.62
N ASN A 51 -16.00 -7.34 -1.33
CA ASN A 51 -14.75 -7.23 -2.08
C ASN A 51 -14.97 -6.41 -3.36
N ALA A 52 -14.11 -5.40 -3.58
CA ALA A 52 -14.20 -4.54 -4.75
C ALA A 52 -13.88 -5.26 -6.07
N VAL A 53 -12.98 -6.25 -6.05
CA VAL A 53 -12.56 -7.03 -7.22
C VAL A 53 -13.72 -7.93 -7.66
N ASP A 54 -14.24 -8.75 -6.75
CA ASP A 54 -15.34 -9.67 -7.05
C ASP A 54 -16.60 -8.93 -7.53
N VAL A 55 -16.88 -7.74 -6.96
CA VAL A 55 -18.00 -6.90 -7.41
C VAL A 55 -17.75 -6.33 -8.80
N SER A 56 -16.54 -5.83 -9.11
CA SER A 56 -16.25 -5.30 -10.45
C SER A 56 -16.37 -6.39 -11.51
N ASP A 57 -15.86 -7.59 -11.22
CA ASP A 57 -15.83 -8.69 -12.17
C ASP A 57 -17.25 -9.18 -12.47
N ARG A 58 -18.07 -9.38 -11.43
CA ARG A 58 -19.49 -9.74 -11.59
C ARG A 58 -20.30 -8.69 -12.34
N VAL A 59 -20.01 -7.40 -12.12
CA VAL A 59 -20.66 -6.31 -12.87
C VAL A 59 -20.31 -6.38 -14.35
N LEU A 60 -19.03 -6.63 -14.69
CA LEU A 60 -18.59 -6.76 -16.07
C LEU A 60 -19.13 -8.03 -16.74
N GLU A 61 -19.19 -9.15 -16.02
CA GLU A 61 -19.83 -10.39 -16.48
C GLU A 61 -21.32 -10.17 -16.77
N GLN A 62 -22.04 -9.53 -15.86
CA GLN A 62 -23.45 -9.19 -16.06
C GLN A 62 -23.63 -8.21 -17.21
N LEU A 63 -22.74 -7.24 -17.36
CA LEU A 63 -22.78 -6.30 -18.49
C LEU A 63 -22.61 -7.02 -19.82
N ASN A 64 -21.69 -7.97 -19.90
CA ASN A 64 -21.44 -8.76 -21.11
C ASN A 64 -22.63 -9.67 -21.45
N SER A 65 -23.33 -10.25 -20.46
CA SER A 65 -24.55 -11.03 -20.72
C SER A 65 -25.72 -10.16 -21.21
N LEU A 66 -25.83 -8.92 -20.71
CA LEU A 66 -26.84 -7.96 -21.14
C LEU A 66 -26.58 -7.39 -22.53
N LYS A 67 -25.32 -7.24 -22.95
CA LYS A 67 -24.93 -6.80 -24.30
C LYS A 67 -25.55 -7.67 -25.40
N SER A 68 -25.72 -8.97 -25.16
CA SER A 68 -26.29 -9.88 -26.15
C SER A 68 -27.82 -9.90 -26.21
N SER A 69 -28.51 -9.39 -25.19
CA SER A 69 -29.96 -9.58 -25.02
C SER A 69 -30.77 -8.29 -24.98
N LEU A 70 -30.29 -7.27 -24.25
CA LEU A 70 -31.09 -6.09 -23.89
C LEU A 70 -30.54 -4.78 -24.44
N ILE A 71 -29.25 -4.72 -24.78
CA ILE A 71 -28.59 -3.47 -25.17
C ILE A 71 -28.62 -3.34 -26.70
N PRO A 72 -29.29 -2.31 -27.24
CA PRO A 72 -29.29 -1.99 -28.67
C PRO A 72 -27.87 -1.83 -29.25
N LYS A 73 -27.70 -2.14 -30.54
CA LYS A 73 -26.39 -2.11 -31.22
C LYS A 73 -25.81 -0.69 -31.37
N ASP A 74 -26.64 0.34 -31.24
CA ASP A 74 -26.31 1.75 -31.31
C ASP A 74 -25.84 2.35 -29.98
N ILE A 75 -25.87 1.58 -28.88
CA ILE A 75 -25.38 2.00 -27.58
C ILE A 75 -24.02 1.38 -27.30
N GLU A 76 -22.99 2.22 -27.25
CA GLU A 76 -21.66 1.82 -26.81
C GLU A 76 -21.53 1.95 -25.29
N ILE A 77 -20.82 0.99 -24.68
CA ILE A 77 -20.56 1.00 -23.24
C ILE A 77 -19.06 1.08 -23.01
N ALA A 78 -18.63 2.20 -22.43
CA ALA A 78 -17.27 2.43 -22.01
C ALA A 78 -17.15 2.35 -20.48
N VAL A 79 -16.15 1.60 -20.00
CA VAL A 79 -15.79 1.56 -18.58
C VAL A 79 -14.87 2.75 -18.31
N ALA A 80 -15.41 3.82 -17.72
CA ALA A 80 -14.62 5.00 -17.42
C ALA A 80 -13.61 4.77 -16.27
N ARG A 81 -14.00 4.00 -15.24
CA ARG A 81 -13.15 3.73 -14.05
C ARG A 81 -13.46 2.37 -13.45
N ASN A 82 -12.42 1.61 -13.11
CA ASN A 82 -12.55 0.34 -12.40
C ASN A 82 -11.57 0.27 -11.21
N TYR A 83 -12.07 0.58 -10.01
CA TYR A 83 -11.25 0.48 -8.79
C TYR A 83 -11.03 -0.96 -8.31
N GLY A 84 -11.83 -1.94 -8.75
CA GLY A 84 -11.60 -3.36 -8.48
C GLY A 84 -10.35 -3.86 -9.19
N GLU A 85 -10.23 -3.58 -10.48
CA GLU A 85 -9.03 -3.88 -11.28
C GLU A 85 -7.77 -3.22 -10.70
N THR A 86 -7.82 -1.91 -10.42
CA THR A 86 -6.67 -1.21 -9.81
C THR A 86 -6.35 -1.77 -8.41
N ALA A 87 -7.35 -2.19 -7.63
CA ALA A 87 -7.13 -2.84 -6.33
C ALA A 87 -6.39 -4.17 -6.50
N ASN A 88 -6.82 -5.00 -7.44
CA ASN A 88 -6.21 -6.29 -7.75
C ASN A 88 -4.76 -6.14 -8.22
N GLU A 89 -4.48 -5.24 -9.17
CA GLU A 89 -3.12 -4.97 -9.65
C GLU A 89 -2.17 -4.56 -8.50
N LYS A 90 -2.59 -3.59 -7.68
CA LYS A 90 -1.75 -3.11 -6.59
C LYS A 90 -1.58 -4.18 -5.50
N ALA A 91 -2.58 -5.04 -5.25
CA ALA A 91 -2.47 -6.15 -4.31
C ALA A 91 -1.48 -7.22 -4.83
N ASN A 92 -1.62 -7.65 -6.08
CA ASN A 92 -0.70 -8.60 -6.73
C ASN A 92 0.73 -8.08 -6.75
N LYS A 93 0.91 -6.80 -7.07
CA LYS A 93 2.23 -6.15 -7.02
C LYS A 93 2.84 -6.18 -5.62
N LEU A 94 2.05 -5.94 -4.58
CA LEU A 94 2.54 -6.01 -3.19
C LEU A 94 2.87 -7.45 -2.77
N ILE A 95 2.07 -8.44 -3.18
CA ILE A 95 2.38 -9.86 -2.94
C ILE A 95 3.69 -10.26 -3.62
N GLN A 96 3.91 -9.85 -4.87
CA GLN A 96 5.20 -10.06 -5.55
C GLN A 96 6.36 -9.42 -4.79
N LYS A 97 6.17 -8.20 -4.26
CA LYS A 97 7.19 -7.52 -3.43
C LYS A 97 7.43 -8.24 -2.10
N LEU A 98 6.39 -8.80 -1.48
CA LEU A 98 6.49 -9.60 -0.26
C LEU A 98 7.32 -10.87 -0.50
N ILE A 99 7.04 -11.59 -1.59
CA ILE A 99 7.80 -12.79 -2.00
C ILE A 99 9.26 -12.41 -2.29
N PHE A 100 9.47 -11.34 -3.07
CA PHE A 100 10.82 -10.86 -3.38
C PHE A 100 11.60 -10.46 -2.12
N ALA A 101 10.98 -9.75 -1.19
CA ALA A 101 11.59 -9.38 0.09
C ALA A 101 11.96 -10.61 0.92
N THR A 102 11.05 -11.57 1.02
CA THR A 102 11.27 -12.84 1.74
C THR A 102 12.45 -13.61 1.15
N LEU A 103 12.48 -13.79 -0.17
CA LEU A 103 13.58 -14.46 -0.86
C LEU A 103 14.91 -13.70 -0.72
N SER A 104 14.86 -12.36 -0.75
CA SER A 104 16.06 -11.53 -0.56
C SER A 104 16.66 -11.70 0.83
N VAL A 105 15.83 -11.78 1.87
CA VAL A 105 16.29 -12.05 3.25
C VAL A 105 16.93 -13.44 3.34
N VAL A 106 16.29 -14.47 2.79
CA VAL A 106 16.85 -15.83 2.77
C VAL A 106 18.18 -15.87 2.00
N ALA A 107 18.27 -15.19 0.85
CA ALA A 107 19.49 -15.10 0.07
C ALA A 107 20.60 -14.35 0.82
N LEU A 108 20.27 -13.31 1.58
CA LEU A 108 21.25 -12.57 2.39
C LEU A 108 21.84 -13.44 3.50
N ILE A 109 21.04 -14.28 4.14
CA ILE A 109 21.45 -15.22 5.20
C ILE A 109 22.28 -16.39 4.65
N PHE A 110 22.01 -16.80 3.41
CA PHE A 110 22.72 -17.89 2.74
C PHE A 110 24.23 -17.66 2.64
N PHE A 111 24.68 -16.42 2.45
CA PHE A 111 26.10 -16.09 2.31
C PHE A 111 26.92 -16.23 3.61
N PRO A 112 26.53 -15.62 4.75
CA PRO A 112 27.29 -15.70 5.99
C PRO A 112 27.13 -17.04 6.73
N LEU A 113 25.92 -17.60 6.79
CA LEU A 113 25.62 -18.73 7.67
C LEU A 113 25.63 -20.09 6.96
N GLY A 114 25.38 -20.12 5.64
CA GLY A 114 25.37 -21.34 4.85
C GLY A 114 23.97 -21.82 4.45
N ARG A 115 23.93 -22.93 3.69
CA ARG A 115 22.70 -23.38 3.03
C ARG A 115 21.64 -23.90 4.00
N ARG A 116 22.04 -24.58 5.08
CA ARG A 116 21.11 -25.26 5.99
C ARG A 116 20.45 -24.25 6.93
N GLU A 117 21.26 -23.35 7.45
CA GLU A 117 20.87 -22.22 8.28
C GLU A 117 19.88 -21.32 7.53
N ALA A 118 20.17 -20.99 6.26
CA ALA A 118 19.26 -20.20 5.43
C ALA A 118 17.91 -20.91 5.18
N VAL A 119 17.90 -22.24 5.01
CA VAL A 119 16.66 -23.01 4.87
C VAL A 119 15.86 -23.04 6.17
N ILE A 120 16.53 -23.18 7.33
CA ILE A 120 15.87 -23.13 8.64
C ILE A 120 15.23 -21.76 8.86
N VAL A 121 16.01 -20.68 8.69
CA VAL A 121 15.48 -19.31 8.87
C VAL A 121 14.39 -19.03 7.84
N GLY A 122 14.60 -19.35 6.56
CA GLY A 122 13.59 -19.16 5.52
C GLY A 122 12.26 -19.85 5.81
N SER A 123 12.32 -21.08 6.34
CA SER A 123 11.12 -21.81 6.75
C SER A 123 10.44 -21.14 7.96
N ALA A 124 11.21 -20.67 8.93
CA ALA A 124 10.68 -19.91 10.07
C ALA A 124 10.01 -18.60 9.62
N VAL A 125 10.57 -17.90 8.62
CA VAL A 125 9.94 -16.68 8.05
C VAL A 125 8.59 -17.01 7.42
N VAL A 126 8.53 -18.03 6.57
CA VAL A 126 7.29 -18.45 5.89
C VAL A 126 6.24 -18.84 6.90
N LEU A 127 6.62 -19.61 7.92
CA LEU A 127 5.71 -20.02 8.98
C LEU A 127 5.21 -18.83 9.80
N THR A 128 6.08 -17.87 10.11
CA THR A 128 5.70 -16.68 10.87
C THR A 128 4.77 -15.78 10.07
N LEU A 129 5.02 -15.60 8.78
CA LEU A 129 4.12 -14.87 7.88
C LEU A 129 2.75 -15.56 7.79
N ALA A 130 2.72 -16.89 7.65
CA ALA A 130 1.49 -17.66 7.63
C ALA A 130 0.71 -17.53 8.95
N ALA A 131 1.40 -17.65 10.09
CA ALA A 131 0.80 -17.48 11.41
C ALA A 131 0.27 -16.05 11.62
N THR A 132 1.01 -15.04 11.16
CA THR A 132 0.60 -13.63 11.25
C THR A 132 -0.62 -13.35 10.38
N LEU A 133 -0.66 -13.87 9.15
CA LEU A 133 -1.81 -13.77 8.27
C LEU A 133 -3.04 -14.47 8.87
N PHE A 134 -2.87 -15.67 9.42
CA PHE A 134 -3.93 -16.40 10.09
C PHE A 134 -4.47 -15.63 11.30
N ALA A 135 -3.60 -15.13 12.16
CA ALA A 135 -4.01 -14.37 13.33
C ALA A 135 -4.63 -13.01 12.95
N SER A 136 -4.18 -12.38 11.86
CA SER A 136 -4.78 -11.16 11.30
C SER A 136 -6.20 -11.42 10.79
N TRP A 137 -6.40 -12.55 10.11
CA TRP A 137 -7.72 -12.99 9.68
C TRP A 137 -8.63 -13.30 10.87
N ALA A 138 -8.13 -13.98 11.90
CA ALA A 138 -8.87 -14.28 13.13
C ALA A 138 -9.26 -13.01 13.91
N TRP A 139 -8.43 -11.96 13.86
CA TRP A 139 -8.73 -10.65 14.44
C TRP A 139 -9.76 -9.84 13.61
N GLY A 140 -10.12 -10.31 12.41
CA GLY A 140 -11.10 -9.66 11.53
C GLY A 140 -10.50 -8.64 10.56
N PHE A 141 -9.16 -8.59 10.40
CA PHE A 141 -8.54 -7.77 9.37
C PHE A 141 -8.58 -8.43 8.00
N THR A 142 -8.73 -7.59 6.96
CA THR A 142 -8.67 -8.02 5.56
C THR A 142 -7.27 -7.84 4.99
N ILE A 143 -6.96 -8.63 3.95
CA ILE A 143 -5.77 -8.40 3.12
C ILE A 143 -6.06 -7.21 2.20
N ASN A 144 -5.32 -6.13 2.39
CA ASN A 144 -5.40 -4.92 1.61
C ASN A 144 -4.00 -4.31 1.48
N ARG A 145 -3.88 -3.20 0.74
CA ARG A 145 -2.58 -2.57 0.48
C ARG A 145 -1.85 -2.15 1.76
N VAL A 146 -2.59 -1.69 2.78
CA VAL A 146 -2.04 -1.24 4.06
C VAL A 146 -1.58 -2.43 4.89
N SER A 147 -2.38 -3.50 5.00
CA SER A 147 -1.99 -4.69 5.75
C SER A 147 -0.85 -5.45 5.08
N LEU A 148 -0.80 -5.51 3.74
CA LEU A 148 0.36 -6.04 3.01
C LEU A 148 1.62 -5.18 3.22
N PHE A 149 1.48 -3.86 3.23
CA PHE A 149 2.59 -2.97 3.56
C PHE A 149 3.10 -3.20 4.99
N ALA A 150 2.20 -3.34 5.96
CA ALA A 150 2.54 -3.66 7.34
C ALA A 150 3.34 -4.96 7.45
N LEU A 151 2.94 -6.01 6.70
CA LEU A 151 3.67 -7.27 6.66
C LEU A 151 5.06 -7.11 6.03
N ILE A 152 5.18 -6.42 4.90
CA ILE A 152 6.48 -6.15 4.26
C ILE A 152 7.41 -5.39 5.20
N PHE A 153 6.90 -4.34 5.85
CA PHE A 153 7.65 -3.57 6.85
C PHE A 153 8.09 -4.45 8.02
N SER A 154 7.20 -5.33 8.47
CA SER A 154 7.47 -6.21 9.61
C SER A 154 8.46 -7.32 9.29
N ILE A 155 8.52 -7.84 8.05
CA ILE A 155 9.43 -8.94 7.67
C ILE A 155 10.87 -8.66 8.11
N GLY A 156 11.37 -7.44 7.88
CA GLY A 156 12.76 -7.12 8.23
C GLY A 156 13.07 -7.35 9.71
N ILE A 157 12.12 -7.03 10.58
CA ILE A 157 12.27 -7.14 12.04
C ILE A 157 11.85 -8.53 12.54
N LEU A 158 10.82 -9.11 11.93
CA LEU A 158 10.24 -10.42 12.26
C LEU A 158 11.26 -11.56 12.13
N VAL A 159 12.17 -11.44 11.17
CA VAL A 159 13.13 -12.50 10.85
C VAL A 159 14.34 -12.45 11.79
N ASP A 160 14.58 -11.32 12.46
CA ASP A 160 15.74 -11.12 13.35
C ASP A 160 15.76 -12.14 14.49
N ASP A 161 14.61 -12.43 15.11
CA ASP A 161 14.53 -13.40 16.23
C ASP A 161 15.05 -14.79 15.81
N ALA A 162 14.60 -15.26 14.64
CA ALA A 162 15.01 -16.55 14.11
C ALA A 162 16.48 -16.55 13.67
N ILE A 163 16.97 -15.44 13.07
CA ILE A 163 18.39 -15.29 12.70
C ILE A 163 19.27 -15.38 13.94
N VAL A 164 18.97 -14.59 14.98
CA VAL A 164 19.79 -14.51 16.20
C VAL A 164 19.87 -15.87 16.89
N VAL A 165 18.76 -16.62 16.95
CA VAL A 165 18.73 -17.96 17.54
C VAL A 165 19.55 -18.95 16.69
N VAL A 166 19.38 -18.98 15.37
CA VAL A 166 20.14 -19.91 14.48
C VAL A 166 21.62 -19.57 14.49
N GLU A 167 21.97 -18.28 14.40
CA GLU A 167 23.36 -17.82 14.47
C GLU A 167 23.99 -18.22 15.80
N ASN A 168 23.28 -18.05 16.92
CA ASN A 168 23.87 -18.40 18.21
C ASN A 168 24.03 -19.92 18.40
N ILE A 169 23.08 -20.72 17.90
CA ILE A 169 23.22 -22.19 17.88
C ILE A 169 24.44 -22.58 17.03
N HIS A 170 24.60 -21.98 15.84
CA HIS A 170 25.76 -22.21 14.98
C HIS A 170 27.07 -21.79 15.68
N ARG A 171 27.09 -20.64 16.36
CA ARG A 171 28.23 -20.16 17.15
C ARG A 171 28.58 -21.13 18.28
N HIS A 172 27.61 -21.64 19.03
CA HIS A 172 27.84 -22.62 20.09
C HIS A 172 28.36 -23.95 19.54
N GLN A 173 27.89 -24.36 18.36
CA GLN A 173 28.39 -25.54 17.68
C GLN A 173 29.88 -25.41 17.32
N LEU A 174 30.32 -24.22 16.91
CA LEU A 174 31.73 -23.92 16.64
C LEU A 174 32.59 -23.88 17.91
N LEU A 175 32.04 -23.38 19.04
CA LEU A 175 32.75 -23.28 20.32
C LEU A 175 32.85 -24.63 21.05
N PHE A 176 31.85 -25.50 20.90
CA PHE A 176 31.75 -26.79 21.59
C PHE A 176 31.58 -27.96 20.61
N PRO A 177 32.58 -28.25 19.75
CA PRO A 177 32.46 -29.25 18.68
C PRO A 177 32.21 -30.68 19.17
N HIS A 178 32.51 -30.98 20.44
CA HIS A 178 32.34 -32.32 21.03
C HIS A 178 30.96 -32.56 21.64
N LYS A 179 30.10 -31.53 21.74
CA LYS A 179 28.77 -31.65 22.35
C LYS A 179 27.71 -31.93 21.28
N SER A 180 26.68 -32.70 21.66
CA SER A 180 25.55 -32.94 20.77
C SER A 180 24.70 -31.67 20.62
N LEU A 181 23.99 -31.51 19.49
CA LEU A 181 23.07 -30.38 19.30
C LEU A 181 22.00 -30.30 20.40
N ARG A 182 21.62 -31.44 21.02
CA ARG A 182 20.66 -31.47 22.12
C ARG A 182 21.18 -30.78 23.39
N GLU A 183 22.48 -30.83 23.63
CA GLU A 183 23.13 -30.17 24.77
C GLU A 183 23.44 -28.71 24.48
N ILE A 184 23.74 -28.38 23.23
CA ILE A 184 24.10 -27.03 22.80
C ILE A 184 22.88 -26.09 22.76
N ILE A 185 21.77 -26.57 22.19
CA ILE A 185 20.62 -25.72 21.88
C ILE A 185 20.06 -24.97 23.10
N PRO A 186 19.81 -25.60 24.26
CA PRO A 186 19.26 -24.89 25.42
C PRO A 186 20.15 -23.72 25.87
N GLY A 187 21.46 -23.95 26.00
CA GLY A 187 22.40 -22.90 26.40
C GLY A 187 22.52 -21.77 25.38
N ALA A 188 22.48 -22.10 24.08
CA ALA A 188 22.50 -21.11 23.02
C ALA A 188 21.22 -20.26 23.00
N VAL A 189 20.05 -20.85 23.24
CA VAL A 189 18.78 -20.11 23.29
C VAL A 189 18.70 -19.24 24.54
N ASP A 190 19.12 -19.74 25.71
CA ASP A 190 19.08 -19.00 26.97
C ASP A 190 19.95 -17.75 26.97
N GLU A 191 21.10 -17.78 26.29
CA GLU A 191 22.00 -16.62 26.20
C GLU A 191 21.37 -15.44 25.43
N VAL A 192 20.63 -15.72 24.35
CA VAL A 192 19.99 -14.68 23.52
C VAL A 192 18.53 -14.43 23.87
N GLY A 193 17.90 -15.29 24.66
CA GLY A 193 16.48 -15.23 24.98
C GLY A 193 16.07 -13.88 25.62
N GLY A 194 16.76 -13.47 26.68
CA GLY A 194 16.50 -12.19 27.36
C GLY A 194 16.60 -10.97 26.43
N PRO A 195 17.74 -10.79 25.72
CA PRO A 195 17.89 -9.73 24.74
C PRO A 195 16.83 -9.72 23.63
N THR A 196 16.47 -10.89 23.07
CA THR A 196 15.48 -10.98 21.99
C THR A 196 14.06 -10.63 22.47
N ILE A 197 13.67 -11.07 23.67
CA ILE A 197 12.38 -10.69 24.28
C ILE A 197 12.33 -9.18 24.54
N LEU A 198 13.40 -8.60 25.08
CA LEU A 198 13.45 -7.16 25.34
C LEU A 198 13.37 -6.35 24.05
N ALA A 199 14.10 -6.78 23.01
CA ALA A 199 14.10 -6.15 21.70
C ALA A 199 12.69 -6.17 21.07
N THR A 200 12.04 -7.34 21.07
CA THR A 200 10.68 -7.48 20.51
C THR A 200 9.66 -6.61 21.24
N LEU A 201 9.66 -6.63 22.57
CA LEU A 201 8.78 -5.76 23.37
C LEU A 201 9.05 -4.27 23.15
N THR A 202 10.30 -3.88 22.94
CA THR A 202 10.69 -2.49 22.66
C THR A 202 10.13 -2.01 21.33
N VAL A 203 10.19 -2.84 20.28
CA VAL A 203 9.60 -2.50 18.98
C VAL A 203 8.08 -2.43 19.08
N ILE A 204 7.44 -3.38 19.77
CA ILE A 204 6.00 -3.34 20.03
C ILE A 204 5.63 -2.04 20.75
N ALA A 205 6.35 -1.66 21.80
CA ALA A 205 6.11 -0.43 22.55
C ALA A 205 6.27 0.84 21.69
N ALA A 206 7.18 0.83 20.71
CA ALA A 206 7.36 1.94 19.78
C ALA A 206 6.24 2.03 18.72
N LEU A 207 5.71 0.89 18.26
CA LEU A 207 4.69 0.87 17.20
C LEU A 207 3.26 0.98 17.74
N LEU A 208 2.96 0.39 18.89
CA LEU A 208 1.62 0.27 19.47
C LEU A 208 0.87 1.61 19.61
N PRO A 209 1.51 2.76 19.94
CA PRO A 209 0.81 4.05 20.02
C PRO A 209 0.09 4.43 18.72
N MET A 210 0.58 4.00 17.55
CA MET A 210 -0.07 4.27 16.27
C MET A 210 -1.44 3.59 16.12
N ALA A 211 -1.73 2.56 16.91
CA ALA A 211 -3.02 1.86 16.89
C ALA A 211 -4.16 2.74 17.43
N PHE A 212 -3.83 3.73 18.25
CA PHE A 212 -4.78 4.63 18.91
C PHE A 212 -5.02 5.93 18.14
N ILE A 213 -4.52 6.04 16.91
CA ILE A 213 -4.79 7.19 16.04
C ILE A 213 -6.27 7.18 15.63
N SER A 214 -7.00 8.23 15.98
CA SER A 214 -8.42 8.41 15.66
C SER A 214 -8.65 9.22 14.38
N GLY A 215 -9.92 9.37 13.99
CA GLY A 215 -10.34 10.18 12.84
C GLY A 215 -10.16 9.47 11.50
N LEU A 216 -10.08 10.23 10.41
CA LEU A 216 -10.01 9.70 9.04
C LEU A 216 -8.77 8.83 8.78
N MET A 217 -7.69 9.02 9.55
CA MET A 217 -6.45 8.25 9.43
C MET A 217 -6.46 6.93 10.21
N GLY A 218 -7.35 6.76 11.19
CA GLY A 218 -7.37 5.57 12.04
C GLY A 218 -7.49 4.25 11.26
N PRO A 219 -8.44 4.12 10.32
CA PRO A 219 -8.55 2.91 9.49
C PRO A 219 -7.32 2.63 8.60
N TYR A 220 -6.53 3.65 8.26
CA TYR A 220 -5.31 3.50 7.46
C TYR A 220 -4.08 3.20 8.31
N MET A 221 -4.03 3.66 9.55
CA MET A 221 -2.87 3.48 10.42
C MET A 221 -3.00 2.25 11.31
N SER A 222 -4.19 1.95 11.83
CA SER A 222 -4.41 0.87 12.81
C SER A 222 -3.96 -0.53 12.38
N PRO A 223 -4.06 -0.98 11.11
CA PRO A 223 -3.62 -2.32 10.75
C PRO A 223 -2.10 -2.50 10.86
N ILE A 224 -1.31 -1.42 10.73
CA ILE A 224 0.16 -1.48 10.73
C ILE A 224 0.71 -1.96 12.08
N PRO A 225 0.47 -1.24 13.20
CA PRO A 225 1.02 -1.64 14.49
C PRO A 225 0.37 -2.90 15.05
N ILE A 226 -0.90 -3.17 14.77
CA ILE A 226 -1.60 -4.35 15.29
C ILE A 226 -1.05 -5.62 14.62
N ASN A 227 -1.04 -5.68 13.29
CA ASN A 227 -0.53 -6.85 12.58
C ASN A 227 0.99 -7.03 12.80
N SER A 228 1.74 -5.92 12.87
CA SER A 228 3.17 -5.98 13.17
C SER A 228 3.43 -6.54 14.56
N SER A 229 2.78 -5.99 15.60
CA SER A 229 3.01 -6.44 16.99
C SER A 229 2.59 -7.88 17.22
N MET A 230 1.45 -8.29 16.66
CA MET A 230 1.02 -9.69 16.71
C MET A 230 1.97 -10.60 15.95
N GLY A 231 2.46 -10.17 14.79
CA GLY A 231 3.50 -10.88 14.05
C GLY A 231 4.78 -11.04 14.86
N MET A 232 5.21 -10.01 15.59
CA MET A 232 6.40 -10.06 16.45
C MET A 232 6.25 -11.00 17.64
N LEU A 233 5.07 -11.08 18.26
CA LEU A 233 4.83 -12.07 19.32
C LEU A 233 4.87 -13.50 18.77
N LEU A 234 4.31 -13.70 17.56
CA LEU A 234 4.35 -14.98 16.88
C LEU A 234 5.76 -15.34 16.40
N SER A 235 6.56 -14.37 15.94
CA SER A 235 7.96 -14.58 15.54
C SER A 235 8.80 -15.05 16.71
N LEU A 236 8.63 -14.41 17.87
CA LEU A 236 9.32 -14.77 19.10
C LEU A 236 8.96 -16.21 19.53
N ALA A 237 7.68 -16.56 19.51
CA ALA A 237 7.22 -17.91 19.83
C ALA A 237 7.81 -18.96 18.85
N ILE A 238 7.80 -18.67 17.56
CA ILE A 238 8.38 -19.55 16.53
C ILE A 238 9.90 -19.65 16.69
N ALA A 239 10.58 -18.54 17.02
CA ALA A 239 12.02 -18.47 17.23
C ALA A 239 12.50 -19.30 18.43
N PHE A 240 11.70 -19.43 19.49
CA PHE A 240 12.06 -20.23 20.66
C PHE A 240 11.53 -21.66 20.64
N MET A 241 10.44 -21.94 19.92
CA MET A 241 9.86 -23.29 19.87
C MET A 241 10.30 -24.05 18.63
N ILE A 242 10.12 -23.44 17.46
CA ILE A 242 10.21 -24.14 16.16
C ILE A 242 11.62 -24.05 15.61
N THR A 243 12.24 -22.87 15.65
CA THR A 243 13.61 -22.68 15.14
C THR A 243 14.62 -23.62 15.81
N PRO A 244 14.65 -23.81 17.14
CA PRO A 244 15.60 -24.73 17.77
C PRO A 244 15.27 -26.20 17.45
N TRP A 245 13.98 -26.54 17.31
CA TRP A 245 13.55 -27.86 16.87
C TRP A 245 14.00 -28.17 15.43
N MET A 246 13.82 -27.22 14.52
CA MET A 246 14.28 -27.33 13.13
C MET A 246 15.81 -27.40 13.05
N ALA A 247 16.50 -26.57 13.83
CA ALA A 247 17.96 -26.59 13.96
C ALA A 247 18.46 -27.98 14.38
N ARG A 248 17.84 -28.62 15.36
CA ARG A 248 18.18 -29.97 15.80
C ARG A 248 18.07 -31.04 14.70
N ILE A 249 17.08 -30.91 13.81
CA ILE A 249 16.81 -31.93 12.77
C ILE A 249 17.65 -31.67 11.51
N TRP A 250 17.84 -30.41 11.13
CA TRP A 250 18.41 -30.05 9.81
C TRP A 250 19.87 -29.60 9.86
N LEU A 251 20.40 -29.12 11.00
CA LEU A 251 21.82 -28.83 11.14
C LEU A 251 22.63 -30.14 11.07
N ALA A 252 23.75 -30.10 10.35
CA ALA A 252 24.68 -31.22 10.34
C ALA A 252 25.38 -31.34 11.70
N PRO A 253 25.65 -32.56 12.20
CA PRO A 253 26.72 -32.75 13.18
C PRO A 253 28.03 -32.19 12.61
N HIS A 254 28.81 -31.50 13.44
CA HIS A 254 30.04 -30.87 12.98
C HIS A 254 31.03 -31.95 12.52
N SER A 255 31.42 -31.95 11.25
CA SER A 255 32.61 -32.67 10.79
C SER A 255 33.77 -31.69 10.73
N GLU A 256 34.98 -32.12 11.10
CA GLU A 256 36.18 -31.26 11.25
C GLU A 256 36.64 -30.51 9.96
N GLN A 257 35.89 -30.56 8.87
CA GLN A 257 36.33 -30.11 7.53
C GLN A 257 35.76 -28.79 7.02
N GLN A 258 34.96 -28.03 7.78
CA GLN A 258 34.41 -26.75 7.30
C GLN A 258 35.28 -25.52 7.60
N LYS A 259 36.48 -25.46 6.98
CA LYS A 259 37.36 -24.26 7.00
C LYS A 259 37.07 -23.21 5.90
N ASN A 260 36.03 -23.40 5.07
CA ASN A 260 35.80 -22.58 3.86
C ASN A 260 34.51 -21.73 3.87
N HIS A 261 34.01 -21.31 5.03
CA HIS A 261 32.96 -20.28 5.06
C HIS A 261 33.59 -18.89 4.89
N PHE A 262 32.97 -18.06 4.05
CA PHE A 262 33.40 -16.69 3.76
C PHE A 262 33.49 -15.91 5.07
N ASN A 263 34.71 -15.68 5.56
CA ASN A 263 34.92 -15.09 6.87
C ASN A 263 34.77 -13.56 6.79
N LEU A 264 33.53 -13.12 6.56
CA LEU A 264 33.11 -11.72 6.45
C LEU A 264 33.59 -10.92 7.68
N ALA A 265 33.66 -11.57 8.85
CA ALA A 265 34.20 -11.02 10.08
C ALA A 265 35.69 -10.63 9.98
N LEU A 266 36.54 -11.44 9.33
CA LEU A 266 37.95 -11.09 9.11
C LEU A 266 38.10 -9.88 8.18
N TRP A 267 37.24 -9.77 7.16
CA TRP A 267 37.25 -8.65 6.21
C TRP A 267 36.74 -7.33 6.83
N ILE A 268 35.73 -7.39 7.70
CA ILE A 268 35.14 -6.21 8.35
C ILE A 268 35.93 -5.76 9.58
N SER A 269 36.58 -6.71 10.28
CA SER A 269 37.29 -6.44 11.53
C SER A 269 38.32 -5.29 11.48
N PRO A 270 39.17 -5.09 10.45
CA PRO A 270 40.13 -3.99 10.46
C PRO A 270 39.45 -2.63 10.31
N LYS A 271 38.38 -2.54 9.51
CA LYS A 271 37.59 -1.30 9.34
C LYS A 271 36.79 -0.98 10.61
N PHE A 272 36.17 -2.00 11.19
CA PHE A 272 35.44 -1.87 12.45
C PHE A 272 36.36 -1.39 13.59
N LYS A 273 37.52 -2.02 13.76
CA LYS A 273 38.51 -1.60 14.76
C LYS A 273 39.00 -0.17 14.52
N LYS A 274 39.22 0.24 13.26
CA LYS A 274 39.65 1.62 12.96
C LYS A 274 38.62 2.68 13.34
N ILE A 275 37.33 2.37 13.21
CA ILE A 275 36.23 3.30 13.54
C ILE A 275 35.91 3.29 15.04
N PHE A 276 35.86 2.11 15.67
CA PHE A 276 35.42 1.95 17.06
C PHE A 276 36.55 2.09 18.09
N ASN A 277 37.80 1.71 17.79
CA ASN A 277 38.93 1.89 18.73
C ASN A 277 39.10 3.32 19.26
N PRO A 278 39.01 4.40 18.45
CA PRO A 278 39.13 5.77 18.98
C PRO A 278 37.96 6.18 19.88
N LEU A 279 36.84 5.45 19.84
CA LEU A 279 35.68 5.67 20.72
C LEU A 279 35.76 4.82 22.00
N LEU A 280 36.34 3.63 21.90
CA LEU A 280 36.46 2.64 22.98
C LEU A 280 37.77 2.71 23.77
N SER A 281 38.76 3.50 23.33
CA SER A 281 40.04 3.65 24.03
C SER A 281 39.88 4.33 25.40
N ASP A 282 40.57 3.83 26.43
CA ASP A 282 40.48 4.39 27.79
C ASP A 282 41.02 5.84 27.88
N GLN A 283 41.99 6.20 27.03
CA GLN A 283 42.67 7.50 27.08
C GLN A 283 41.92 8.60 26.31
N THR A 284 41.42 8.31 25.10
CA THR A 284 40.78 9.31 24.21
C THR A 284 39.27 9.09 24.04
N GLY A 285 38.76 7.93 24.42
CA GLY A 285 37.35 7.56 24.25
C GLY A 285 36.37 8.41 25.05
N LYS A 286 36.75 8.95 26.22
CA LYS A 286 35.83 9.84 27.00
C LYS A 286 35.55 11.15 26.27
N ARG A 287 36.57 11.75 25.63
CA ARG A 287 36.41 12.98 24.84
C ARG A 287 35.66 12.71 23.54
N ASN A 288 36.04 11.64 22.83
CA ASN A 288 35.41 11.30 21.55
C ASN A 288 33.94 10.88 21.71
N ARG A 289 33.59 10.14 22.78
CA ARG A 289 32.18 9.83 23.11
C ARG A 289 31.36 11.07 23.46
N ARG A 290 31.95 12.04 24.17
CA ARG A 290 31.28 13.33 24.46
C ARG A 290 31.08 14.16 23.20
N LEU A 291 32.09 14.25 22.34
CA LEU A 291 31.98 14.95 21.05
C LEU A 291 30.94 14.29 20.15
N LEU A 292 30.91 12.95 20.09
CA LEU A 292 29.88 12.21 19.37
C LEU A 292 28.50 12.48 19.96
N GLY A 293 28.36 12.47 21.29
CA GLY A 293 27.10 12.79 21.97
C GLY A 293 26.59 14.20 21.64
N ILE A 294 27.48 15.20 21.65
CA ILE A 294 27.15 16.57 21.23
C ILE A 294 26.76 16.59 19.74
N GLY A 295 27.48 15.87 18.89
CA GLY A 295 27.15 15.74 17.47
C GLY A 295 25.77 15.11 17.23
N VAL A 296 25.43 14.06 17.97
CA VAL A 296 24.12 13.40 17.90
C VAL A 296 23.01 14.33 18.38
N ILE A 297 23.20 15.01 19.51
CA ILE A 297 22.23 16.00 20.02
C ILE A 297 22.06 17.13 19.00
N GLY A 298 23.15 17.64 18.44
CA GLY A 298 23.12 18.65 17.38
C GLY A 298 22.35 18.18 16.15
N ALA A 299 22.58 16.95 15.70
CA ALA A 299 21.85 16.35 14.58
C ALA A 299 20.35 16.17 14.87
N ILE A 300 19.98 15.78 16.10
CA ILE A 300 18.58 15.69 16.53
C ILE A 300 17.92 17.07 16.52
N LEU A 301 18.59 18.10 17.04
CA LEU A 301 18.08 19.47 17.05
C LEU A 301 17.91 20.01 15.63
N ILE A 302 18.88 19.75 14.73
CA ILE A 302 18.76 20.11 13.31
C ILE A 302 17.58 19.38 12.68
N SER A 303 17.44 18.06 12.91
CA SER A 303 16.34 17.27 12.38
C SER A 303 14.97 17.77 12.84
N LEU A 304 14.84 18.22 14.08
CA LEU A 304 13.62 18.80 14.62
C LEU A 304 13.35 20.22 14.09
N ALA A 305 14.40 20.97 13.75
CA ALA A 305 14.28 22.30 13.16
C ALA A 305 13.84 22.24 11.68
N LEU A 306 14.15 21.18 10.94
CA LEU A 306 13.83 21.06 9.50
C LEU A 306 12.32 21.20 9.17
N PRO A 307 11.38 20.54 9.88
CA PRO A 307 9.95 20.77 9.67
C PRO A 307 9.50 22.17 10.11
N VAL A 308 10.04 22.67 11.23
CA VAL A 308 9.67 23.98 11.81
C VAL A 308 10.08 25.13 10.89
N THR A 309 11.27 25.02 10.27
CA THR A 309 11.81 25.99 9.32
C THR A 309 11.18 25.90 7.93
N GLY A 310 10.29 24.93 7.69
CA GLY A 310 9.66 24.72 6.39
C GLY A 310 10.56 24.10 5.32
N LEU A 311 11.81 23.73 5.66
CA LEU A 311 12.71 22.99 4.76
C LEU A 311 12.15 21.59 4.45
N VAL A 312 11.40 20.99 5.39
CA VAL A 312 10.67 19.74 5.18
C VAL A 312 9.17 20.00 5.28
N VAL A 313 8.48 19.87 4.15
CA VAL A 313 7.02 20.05 4.08
C VAL A 313 6.31 18.79 4.57
N LEU A 314 5.56 18.90 5.67
CA LEU A 314 4.71 17.83 6.17
C LEU A 314 3.43 17.73 5.33
N LYS A 315 3.15 16.53 4.79
CA LYS A 315 1.91 16.23 4.05
C LYS A 315 1.24 15.01 4.67
N MET A 316 -0.08 15.03 4.78
CA MET A 316 -0.83 13.91 5.36
C MET A 316 -0.83 12.66 4.48
N LEU A 317 -1.00 12.83 3.16
CA LEU A 317 -0.93 11.75 2.19
C LEU A 317 -0.04 12.20 1.01
N PRO A 318 0.82 11.31 0.48
CA PRO A 318 1.51 11.59 -0.75
C PRO A 318 0.50 11.64 -1.91
N PHE A 319 0.89 12.29 -3.00
CA PHE A 319 0.12 12.20 -4.24
C PHE A 319 0.13 10.75 -4.75
N ASP A 320 -1.05 10.19 -5.00
CA ASP A 320 -1.17 8.87 -5.63
C ASP A 320 -0.93 9.04 -7.13
N ASN A 321 -0.08 8.19 -7.71
CA ASN A 321 0.11 8.15 -9.16
C ASN A 321 -1.05 7.37 -9.79
N LYS A 322 -2.07 8.09 -10.23
CA LYS A 322 -3.25 7.53 -10.89
C LYS A 322 -3.29 7.91 -12.36
N SER A 323 -3.92 7.06 -13.16
CA SER A 323 -4.22 7.33 -14.56
C SER A 323 -5.45 8.21 -14.78
N GLU A 324 -5.79 9.04 -13.79
CA GLU A 324 -6.98 9.87 -13.82
C GLU A 324 -6.72 11.20 -13.11
N PHE A 325 -7.30 12.28 -13.61
CA PHE A 325 -7.41 13.56 -12.89
C PHE A 325 -8.73 14.25 -13.21
N GLN A 326 -9.06 15.27 -12.43
CA GLN A 326 -10.32 15.99 -12.57
C GLN A 326 -10.05 17.49 -12.72
N VAL A 327 -10.64 18.09 -13.75
CA VAL A 327 -10.67 19.54 -13.95
C VAL A 327 -12.00 20.05 -13.44
N ILE A 328 -11.97 21.14 -12.67
CA ILE A 328 -13.14 21.76 -12.07
C ILE A 328 -13.35 23.12 -12.72
N LEU A 329 -14.56 23.39 -13.21
CA LEU A 329 -14.96 24.65 -13.83
C LEU A 329 -16.04 25.35 -13.00
N ASP A 330 -15.77 26.60 -12.65
CA ASP A 330 -16.74 27.51 -12.01
C ASP A 330 -17.04 28.67 -12.98
N MET A 331 -18.24 28.69 -13.55
CA MET A 331 -18.73 29.81 -14.35
C MET A 331 -19.34 30.89 -13.45
N PRO A 332 -19.46 32.14 -13.93
CA PRO A 332 -20.19 33.17 -13.20
C PRO A 332 -21.60 32.72 -12.79
N PRO A 333 -22.11 33.17 -11.63
CA PRO A 333 -23.46 32.84 -11.19
C PRO A 333 -24.50 33.16 -12.27
N ASN A 334 -25.59 32.39 -12.33
CA ASN A 334 -26.67 32.53 -13.30
C ASN A 334 -26.29 32.19 -14.77
N THR A 335 -25.12 31.58 -14.99
CA THR A 335 -24.79 31.00 -16.31
C THR A 335 -25.68 29.80 -16.61
N ARG A 336 -26.23 29.74 -17.83
CA ARG A 336 -27.04 28.60 -18.29
C ARG A 336 -26.17 27.36 -18.54
N VAL A 337 -26.70 26.17 -18.30
CA VAL A 337 -25.95 24.92 -18.41
C VAL A 337 -25.44 24.64 -19.82
N GLU A 338 -26.14 25.11 -20.87
CA GLU A 338 -25.66 24.96 -22.25
C GLU A 338 -24.35 25.71 -22.44
N LYS A 339 -24.25 26.93 -21.90
CA LYS A 339 -23.03 27.73 -22.01
C LYS A 339 -21.88 27.13 -21.21
N THR A 340 -22.16 26.57 -20.04
CA THR A 340 -21.18 25.80 -19.26
C THR A 340 -20.71 24.57 -20.04
N SER A 341 -21.62 23.85 -20.71
CA SER A 341 -21.28 22.71 -21.55
C SER A 341 -20.41 23.10 -22.75
N ASP A 342 -20.66 24.23 -23.39
CA ASP A 342 -19.85 24.71 -24.52
C ASP A 342 -18.40 24.95 -24.10
N VAL A 343 -18.19 25.61 -22.95
CA VAL A 343 -16.85 25.88 -22.41
C VAL A 343 -16.15 24.57 -22.04
N LEU A 344 -16.86 23.64 -21.41
CA LEU A 344 -16.27 22.33 -21.07
C LEU A 344 -15.89 21.52 -22.31
N LYS A 345 -16.65 21.61 -23.40
CA LYS A 345 -16.31 20.99 -24.68
C LYS A 345 -15.08 21.61 -25.32
N GLU A 346 -14.95 22.93 -25.27
CA GLU A 346 -13.75 23.62 -25.75
C GLU A 346 -12.50 23.18 -24.96
N MET A 347 -12.62 23.08 -23.63
CA MET A 347 -11.56 22.55 -22.76
C MET A 347 -11.27 21.06 -23.06
N GLY A 348 -12.31 20.25 -23.28
CA GLY A 348 -12.20 18.84 -23.67
C GLY A 348 -11.48 18.65 -25.00
N ALA A 349 -11.78 19.47 -26.00
CA ALA A 349 -11.09 19.48 -27.29
C ALA A 349 -9.62 19.89 -27.18
N ALA A 350 -9.27 20.77 -26.24
CA ALA A 350 -7.88 21.08 -25.94
C ALA A 350 -7.16 19.90 -25.25
N LEU A 351 -7.82 19.22 -24.31
CA LEU A 351 -7.30 18.02 -23.66
C LEU A 351 -7.10 16.86 -24.64
N ALA A 352 -7.98 16.71 -25.63
CA ALA A 352 -7.89 15.67 -26.65
C ALA A 352 -6.63 15.75 -27.54
N LYS A 353 -5.98 16.92 -27.59
CA LYS A 353 -4.72 17.11 -28.33
C LYS A 353 -3.49 16.59 -27.59
N VAL A 354 -3.65 16.22 -26.32
CA VAL A 354 -2.58 15.71 -25.47
C VAL A 354 -2.53 14.19 -25.64
N PRO A 355 -1.42 13.62 -26.14
CA PRO A 355 -1.36 12.20 -26.52
C PRO A 355 -1.53 11.25 -25.32
N GLU A 356 -1.24 11.71 -24.10
CA GLU A 356 -1.42 10.93 -22.89
C GLU A 356 -2.89 10.78 -22.48
N VAL A 357 -3.82 11.55 -23.06
CA VAL A 357 -5.26 11.48 -22.76
C VAL A 357 -5.90 10.37 -23.58
N SER A 358 -6.47 9.36 -22.89
CA SER A 358 -7.18 8.26 -23.55
C SER A 358 -8.66 8.58 -23.75
N SER A 359 -9.30 9.15 -22.74
CA SER A 359 -10.72 9.50 -22.79
C SER A 359 -11.06 10.54 -21.73
N TYR A 360 -12.17 11.23 -21.91
CA TYR A 360 -12.69 12.13 -20.89
C TYR A 360 -14.22 12.09 -20.83
N GLN A 361 -14.76 12.56 -19.71
CA GLN A 361 -16.18 12.75 -19.51
C GLN A 361 -16.43 14.17 -19.02
N ILE A 362 -17.38 14.84 -19.66
CA ILE A 362 -17.83 16.19 -19.29
C ILE A 362 -19.10 16.07 -18.48
N TYR A 363 -19.18 16.78 -17.37
CA TYR A 363 -20.35 16.90 -16.52
C TYR A 363 -20.69 18.39 -16.37
N ALA A 364 -21.75 18.87 -17.02
CA ALA A 364 -22.23 20.25 -16.92
C ALA A 364 -23.53 20.29 -16.11
N GLY A 365 -23.62 21.16 -15.10
CA GLY A 365 -24.78 21.23 -14.21
C GLY A 365 -24.87 20.08 -13.20
N THR A 366 -23.86 19.19 -13.18
CA THR A 366 -23.77 18.05 -12.28
C THR A 366 -22.31 17.72 -12.00
N ALA A 367 -22.05 17.05 -10.88
CA ALA A 367 -20.71 16.60 -10.51
C ALA A 367 -20.36 15.27 -11.19
N ALA A 368 -19.07 15.07 -11.44
CA ALA A 368 -18.55 13.74 -11.80
C ALA A 368 -18.78 12.73 -10.65
N PRO A 369 -18.88 11.41 -10.92
CA PRO A 369 -19.10 10.46 -9.84
C PRO A 369 -17.96 10.48 -8.83
N ILE A 370 -18.30 10.30 -7.56
CA ILE A 370 -17.42 10.54 -6.42
C ILE A 370 -16.11 9.75 -6.54
N ASN A 371 -15.00 10.48 -6.52
CA ASN A 371 -13.66 9.94 -6.27
C ASN A 371 -13.19 10.38 -4.87
N PHE A 372 -12.02 9.90 -4.42
CA PHE A 372 -11.51 10.23 -3.08
C PHE A 372 -11.35 11.73 -2.84
N ASN A 373 -10.84 12.47 -3.83
CA ASN A 373 -10.67 13.92 -3.72
C ASN A 373 -12.03 14.64 -3.63
N GLY A 374 -13.00 14.23 -4.45
CA GLY A 374 -14.37 14.72 -4.44
C GLY A 374 -15.12 14.37 -3.16
N LEU A 375 -14.77 13.28 -2.47
CA LEU A 375 -15.31 12.96 -1.14
C LEU A 375 -14.78 13.95 -0.08
N VAL A 376 -13.46 14.19 -0.07
CA VAL A 376 -12.81 15.09 0.89
C VAL A 376 -13.22 16.55 0.67
N ARG A 377 -13.29 16.99 -0.60
CA ARG A 377 -13.66 18.35 -0.99
C ARG A 377 -15.16 18.55 -1.23
N GLN A 378 -15.95 17.50 -1.03
CA GLN A 378 -17.41 17.51 -1.19
C GLN A 378 -17.92 17.96 -2.57
N TYR A 379 -17.21 17.57 -3.64
CA TYR A 379 -17.56 17.96 -5.01
C TYR A 379 -18.92 17.42 -5.49
N TYR A 380 -19.48 16.40 -4.84
CA TYR A 380 -20.80 15.88 -5.15
C TYR A 380 -21.95 16.87 -4.93
N PHE A 381 -21.73 17.98 -4.20
CA PHE A 381 -22.69 19.08 -4.06
C PHE A 381 -22.71 20.03 -5.28
N ARG A 382 -21.78 19.89 -6.24
CA ARG A 382 -21.68 20.76 -7.42
C ARG A 382 -22.75 20.44 -8.47
N GLN A 383 -24.01 20.76 -8.17
CA GLN A 383 -25.18 20.45 -9.02
C GLN A 383 -25.89 21.70 -9.57
N SER A 384 -25.15 22.81 -9.73
CA SER A 384 -25.69 24.07 -10.25
C SER A 384 -25.35 24.25 -11.73
N PRO A 385 -26.22 24.87 -12.55
CA PRO A 385 -25.98 25.11 -13.99
C PRO A 385 -24.65 25.81 -14.33
N ALA A 386 -24.13 26.64 -13.42
CA ALA A 386 -22.87 27.35 -13.57
C ALA A 386 -21.62 26.52 -13.20
N LEU A 387 -21.80 25.30 -12.69
CA LEU A 387 -20.70 24.44 -12.28
C LEU A 387 -20.55 23.28 -13.26
N GLY A 388 -19.32 22.85 -13.46
CA GLY A 388 -19.06 21.61 -14.18
C GLY A 388 -17.70 21.02 -13.87
N ASP A 389 -17.55 19.76 -14.27
CA ASP A 389 -16.36 18.96 -14.03
C ASP A 389 -15.98 18.24 -15.33
N ILE A 390 -14.67 18.08 -15.58
CA ILE A 390 -14.14 17.17 -16.59
C ILE A 390 -13.37 16.08 -15.87
N GLN A 391 -13.80 14.84 -16.01
CA GLN A 391 -13.04 13.67 -15.59
C GLN A 391 -12.16 13.24 -16.76
N VAL A 392 -10.85 13.23 -16.58
CA VAL A 392 -9.89 12.86 -17.61
C VAL A 392 -9.23 11.55 -17.24
N ASN A 393 -9.22 10.62 -18.19
CA ASN A 393 -8.51 9.36 -18.12
C ASN A 393 -7.32 9.41 -19.06
N LEU A 394 -6.21 8.88 -18.57
CA LEU A 394 -4.93 8.90 -19.25
C LEU A 394 -4.51 7.48 -19.63
N VAL A 395 -3.75 7.33 -20.72
CA VAL A 395 -3.20 6.04 -21.21
C VAL A 395 -2.41 5.32 -20.11
N ASP A 396 -2.25 4.00 -20.15
CA ASP A 396 -1.56 3.30 -19.05
C ASP A 396 -0.17 3.87 -18.74
N LYS A 397 0.25 3.79 -17.47
CA LYS A 397 1.55 4.30 -16.98
C LYS A 397 2.77 3.76 -17.76
N HIS A 398 2.66 2.61 -18.42
CA HIS A 398 3.72 2.04 -19.25
C HIS A 398 3.86 2.72 -20.62
N HIS A 399 2.88 3.54 -21.03
CA HIS A 399 2.82 4.23 -22.31
C HIS A 399 2.99 5.76 -22.16
N ARG A 400 3.40 6.24 -20.98
CA ARG A 400 3.70 7.65 -20.70
C ARG A 400 5.16 7.85 -20.33
#